data_AF-A0A847XK46-F1
#
_entry.id   AF-A0A847XK46-F1
#
_cell.length_a   1.000
_cell.length_b   1.000
_cell.length_c   1.000
_cell.angle_alpha   90.00
_cell.angle_beta   90.00
_cell.angle_gamma   90.00
#
_symmetry.space_group_name_H-M   'P 1'
#
loop_
_entity.id
_entity.type
_entity.pdbx_description
1 polymer ?
#
loop_
_entity_poly.entity_id
_entity_poly.type
_entity_poly.pdbx_seq_one_letter_code
_entity_poly.pdbx_strand_id
1 'polypeptide(L)'
;MKISEYTLFLAIIACFSLFVFLILGNKEEEPIQEAPIIEEEILEQEPIIEEEEIEEPKEEPIQEAPIIEEEILKQEPIIEEPKASFSIIKRLVDWGHHTLANPRFIDTIVIHSSYDALGNDPFSVEGVLYEYKLYKVSPHYLIDRKGNVYQLVENKNIAYHAGESTMEDKRTNVNDFSIGIE
;
A
#
# COMPACT_ATOMS: atom_id res chain seq x y z
N MET A 1 41.34 -54.77 -7.28
CA MET A 1 39.89 -55.00 -7.18
C MET A 1 39.20 -53.77 -7.76
N LYS A 2 38.59 -53.87 -8.95
CA LYS A 2 37.92 -52.72 -9.60
C LYS A 2 36.51 -52.59 -9.00
N ILE A 3 36.26 -51.49 -8.29
CA ILE A 3 34.92 -51.13 -7.82
C ILE A 3 34.11 -50.78 -9.07
N SER A 4 32.93 -51.38 -9.24
CA SER A 4 32.10 -51.06 -10.42
C SER A 4 31.50 -49.68 -10.25
N GLU A 5 31.29 -48.96 -11.35
CA GLU A 5 30.68 -47.62 -11.31
C GLU A 5 29.31 -47.63 -10.62
N TYR A 6 28.61 -48.76 -10.67
CA TYR A 6 27.36 -48.98 -9.95
C TYR A 6 27.52 -48.97 -8.42
N THR A 7 28.64 -49.50 -7.90
CA THR A 7 28.92 -49.48 -6.47
C THR A 7 29.25 -48.06 -5.98
N LEU A 8 29.93 -47.27 -6.82
CA LEU A 8 30.22 -45.86 -6.52
C LEU A 8 28.95 -45.02 -6.55
N PHE A 9 28.07 -45.24 -7.52
CA PHE A 9 26.80 -44.52 -7.65
C PHE A 9 25.86 -44.79 -6.46
N LEU A 10 25.74 -46.05 -6.02
CA LEU A 10 24.94 -46.39 -4.83
C LEU A 10 25.51 -45.79 -3.54
N ALA A 11 26.83 -45.73 -3.41
CA ALA A 11 27.46 -45.09 -2.25
C ALA A 11 27.18 -43.58 -2.21
N ILE A 12 27.19 -42.90 -3.36
CA ILE A 12 26.88 -41.47 -3.47
C ILE A 12 25.43 -41.20 -3.06
N ILE A 13 24.47 -42.02 -3.53
CA ILE A 13 23.06 -41.88 -3.16
C ILE A 13 22.87 -42.11 -1.65
N ALA A 14 23.50 -43.14 -1.08
CA ALA A 14 23.42 -43.40 0.35
C ALA A 14 23.99 -42.25 1.20
N CYS A 15 25.12 -41.67 0.79
CA CYS A 15 25.71 -40.52 1.45
C CYS A 15 24.82 -39.26 1.34
N PHE A 16 24.19 -39.03 0.18
CA PHE A 16 23.29 -37.90 -0.01
C PHE A 16 22.03 -38.03 0.84
N SER A 17 21.42 -39.22 0.90
CA SER A 17 20.24 -39.46 1.74
C SER A 17 20.55 -39.32 3.23
N LEU A 18 21.72 -39.78 3.69
CA LEU A 18 22.14 -39.60 5.08
C LEU A 18 22.42 -38.12 5.41
N PHE A 19 22.99 -37.37 4.46
CA PHE A 19 23.23 -35.95 4.60
C PHE A 19 21.94 -35.13 4.67
N VAL A 20 20.95 -35.44 3.83
CA VAL A 20 19.62 -34.82 3.88
C VAL A 20 18.92 -35.14 5.20
N PHE A 21 19.02 -36.38 5.69
CA PHE A 21 18.43 -36.76 6.98
C PHE A 21 19.11 -36.05 8.16
N LEU A 22 20.42 -35.79 8.09
CA LEU A 22 21.13 -35.01 9.12
C LEU A 22 20.79 -33.51 9.10
N ILE A 23 20.53 -32.94 7.92
CA ILE A 23 20.13 -31.53 7.79
C ILE A 23 18.67 -31.32 8.20
N LEU A 24 17.78 -32.26 7.87
CA LEU A 24 16.35 -32.12 8.13
C LEU A 24 15.90 -32.76 9.45
N GLY A 25 16.66 -33.70 10.00
CA GLY A 25 16.28 -34.48 11.20
C GLY A 25 16.48 -33.77 12.54
N ASN A 26 17.09 -32.58 12.55
CA ASN A 26 17.41 -31.84 13.78
C ASN A 26 16.83 -30.41 13.76
N LYS A 27 15.54 -30.27 13.45
CA LYS A 27 14.79 -29.08 13.85
C LYS A 27 13.82 -29.48 14.95
N GLU A 28 14.24 -29.30 16.20
CA GLU A 28 13.30 -29.18 17.31
C GLU A 28 12.58 -27.83 17.14
N GLU A 29 11.25 -27.87 17.09
CA GLU A 29 10.43 -26.66 17.06
C GLU A 29 10.44 -26.04 18.46
N GLU A 30 11.04 -24.86 18.60
CA GLU A 30 10.96 -24.04 19.80
C GLU A 30 9.49 -23.63 20.04
N PRO A 31 8.95 -23.78 21.27
CA PRO A 31 7.57 -23.43 21.55
C PRO A 31 7.38 -21.90 21.48
N ILE A 32 6.47 -21.46 20.62
CA ILE A 32 6.05 -20.07 20.51
C ILE A 32 5.32 -19.70 21.81
N GLN A 33 5.90 -18.79 22.61
CA GLN A 33 5.18 -18.16 23.71
C GLN A 33 4.18 -17.15 23.12
N GLU A 34 2.89 -17.45 23.24
CA GLU A 34 1.83 -16.50 22.92
C GLU A 34 1.92 -15.29 23.85
N ALA A 35 2.03 -14.09 23.27
CA ALA A 35 1.96 -12.84 24.01
C ALA A 35 0.52 -12.63 24.52
N PRO A 36 0.32 -12.07 25.72
CA PRO A 36 -1.01 -11.82 26.26
C PRO A 36 -1.75 -10.79 25.41
N ILE A 37 -2.98 -11.14 25.02
CA ILE A 37 -3.93 -10.26 24.37
C ILE A 37 -4.35 -9.20 25.39
N ILE A 38 -4.00 -7.94 25.14
CA ILE A 38 -4.55 -6.79 25.86
C ILE A 38 -5.80 -6.37 25.09
N GLU A 39 -6.98 -6.65 25.65
CA GLU A 39 -8.23 -6.06 25.19
C GLU A 39 -8.21 -4.57 25.56
N GLU A 40 -7.95 -3.70 24.58
CA GLU A 40 -8.24 -2.27 24.72
C GLU A 40 -9.75 -2.07 24.53
N GLU A 41 -10.41 -1.65 25.61
CA GLU A 41 -11.80 -1.22 25.64
C GLU A 41 -11.91 0.11 24.88
N ILE A 42 -12.39 0.06 23.64
CA ILE A 42 -12.66 1.25 22.82
C ILE A 42 -13.94 1.91 23.34
N LEU A 43 -13.77 3.01 24.08
CA LEU A 43 -14.88 3.84 24.54
C LEU A 43 -15.35 4.71 23.37
N GLU A 44 -16.50 4.37 22.78
CA GLU A 44 -17.21 5.22 21.81
C GLU A 44 -17.65 6.52 22.49
N GLN A 45 -17.18 7.66 21.98
CA GLN A 45 -17.75 8.98 22.31
C GLN A 45 -18.52 9.49 21.10
N GLU A 46 -19.85 9.56 21.22
CA GLU A 46 -20.71 10.23 20.25
C GLU A 46 -20.52 11.76 20.31
N PRO A 47 -20.53 12.47 19.17
CA PRO A 47 -20.48 13.93 19.18
C PRO A 47 -21.84 14.53 19.56
N ILE A 48 -21.83 15.36 20.60
CA ILE A 48 -22.96 16.16 21.06
C ILE A 48 -23.15 17.33 20.07
N ILE A 49 -24.33 17.40 19.45
CA ILE A 49 -24.76 18.54 18.65
C ILE A 49 -25.65 19.40 19.56
N GLU A 50 -25.22 20.61 19.90
CA GLU A 50 -26.07 21.61 20.55
C GLU A 50 -26.91 22.30 19.46
N GLU A 51 -28.23 22.14 19.56
CA GLU A 51 -29.20 22.89 18.75
C GLU A 51 -29.42 24.27 19.39
N GLU A 52 -29.10 25.34 18.66
CA GLU A 52 -29.45 26.72 19.06
C GLU A 52 -30.74 27.13 18.32
N GLU A 53 -31.79 27.35 19.12
CA GLU A 53 -33.15 27.76 18.74
C GLU A 53 -33.17 29.24 18.35
N ILE A 54 -33.62 29.57 17.13
CA ILE A 54 -33.74 30.97 16.66
C ILE A 54 -35.22 31.37 16.68
N GLU A 55 -35.57 32.32 17.54
CA GLU A 55 -36.91 32.92 17.67
C GLU A 55 -37.30 33.75 16.43
N GLU A 56 -38.55 33.59 15.98
CA GLU A 56 -39.17 34.40 14.91
C GLU A 56 -39.50 35.84 15.38
N PRO A 57 -39.16 36.89 14.61
CA PRO A 57 -39.73 38.22 14.83
C PRO A 57 -41.00 38.44 14.00
N LYS A 58 -42.05 38.93 14.69
CA LYS A 58 -43.34 39.39 14.16
C LYS A 58 -43.21 40.48 13.08
N GLU A 59 -44.06 40.36 12.06
CA GLU A 59 -44.27 41.33 10.98
C GLU A 59 -45.10 42.56 11.41
N GLU A 60 -44.70 43.75 10.93
CA GLU A 60 -45.58 44.90 10.71
C GLU A 60 -45.27 45.57 9.35
N PRO A 61 -46.26 46.24 8.71
CA PRO A 61 -46.36 46.31 7.25
C PRO A 61 -45.67 47.54 6.62
N ILE A 62 -44.92 47.31 5.54
CA ILE A 62 -44.29 48.35 4.72
C ILE A 62 -45.07 48.46 3.40
N GLN A 63 -45.45 49.69 3.05
CA GLN A 63 -46.26 50.04 1.87
C GLN A 63 -45.48 49.82 0.57
N GLU A 64 -46.15 49.23 -0.43
CA GLU A 64 -45.63 48.93 -1.76
C GLU A 64 -45.26 50.21 -2.54
N ALA A 65 -44.03 50.25 -3.02
CA ALA A 65 -43.58 51.13 -4.10
C ALA A 65 -43.11 50.26 -5.28
N PRO A 66 -43.36 50.68 -6.54
CA PRO A 66 -43.37 49.78 -7.67
C PRO A 66 -41.99 49.32 -8.12
N ILE A 67 -41.98 48.05 -8.54
CA ILE A 67 -40.90 47.23 -9.08
C ILE A 67 -40.20 47.93 -10.25
N ILE A 68 -38.88 48.08 -10.14
CA ILE A 68 -37.97 48.18 -11.29
C ILE A 68 -36.98 47.04 -11.12
N GLU A 69 -37.13 46.02 -11.97
CA GLU A 69 -36.20 44.89 -12.09
C GLU A 69 -34.86 45.38 -12.66
N GLU A 70 -33.88 45.60 -11.80
CA GLU A 70 -32.48 45.48 -12.17
C GLU A 70 -31.94 44.20 -11.54
N GLU A 71 -31.77 43.19 -12.39
CA GLU A 71 -31.13 41.91 -12.10
C GLU A 71 -29.64 42.16 -11.84
N ILE A 72 -29.31 42.58 -10.61
CA ILE A 72 -27.94 42.62 -10.12
C ILE A 72 -27.57 41.20 -9.71
N LEU A 73 -26.98 40.47 -10.66
CA LEU A 73 -26.28 39.22 -10.44
C LEU A 73 -25.18 39.43 -9.39
N LYS A 74 -25.46 39.10 -8.13
CA LYS A 74 -24.42 38.93 -7.10
C LYS A 74 -23.63 37.68 -7.46
N GLN A 75 -22.55 37.85 -8.22
CA GLN A 75 -21.51 36.83 -8.30
C GLN A 75 -20.81 36.79 -6.95
N GLU A 76 -21.07 35.76 -6.17
CA GLU A 76 -20.19 35.38 -5.07
C GLU A 76 -18.76 35.20 -5.64
N PRO A 77 -17.72 35.68 -4.95
CA PRO A 77 -16.36 35.52 -5.44
C PRO A 77 -16.05 34.03 -5.50
N ILE A 78 -15.88 33.52 -6.72
CA ILE A 78 -15.33 32.20 -6.97
C ILE A 78 -13.88 32.27 -6.47
N ILE A 79 -13.66 31.80 -5.24
CA ILE A 79 -12.32 31.48 -4.76
C ILE A 79 -11.91 30.27 -5.58
N GLU A 80 -11.17 30.48 -6.66
CA GLU A 80 -10.49 29.38 -7.35
C GLU A 80 -9.46 28.81 -6.37
N GLU A 81 -9.85 27.76 -5.65
CA GLU A 81 -8.94 26.89 -4.92
C GLU A 81 -7.72 26.61 -5.83
N PRO A 82 -6.49 26.85 -5.38
CA PRO A 82 -5.31 26.65 -6.21
C PRO A 82 -5.30 25.18 -6.62
N LYS A 83 -5.58 24.93 -7.90
CA LYS A 83 -5.56 23.59 -8.49
C LYS A 83 -4.15 23.07 -8.38
N ALA A 84 -3.87 22.32 -7.31
CA ALA A 84 -2.56 21.78 -7.03
C ALA A 84 -2.06 21.04 -8.28
N SER A 85 -0.94 21.51 -8.85
CA SER A 85 -0.32 20.88 -10.00
C SER A 85 0.33 19.58 -9.54
N PHE A 86 -0.38 18.48 -9.71
CA PHE A 86 0.12 17.14 -9.39
C PHE A 86 1.11 16.67 -10.47
N SER A 87 2.32 16.24 -10.07
CA SER A 87 3.34 15.70 -10.97
C SER A 87 3.90 14.38 -10.45
N ILE A 88 4.08 13.40 -11.35
CA ILE A 88 4.69 12.11 -11.03
C ILE A 88 6.16 12.13 -11.46
N ILE A 89 7.06 11.86 -10.52
CA ILE A 89 8.50 11.75 -10.74
C ILE A 89 8.81 10.31 -11.16
N LYS A 90 9.28 10.13 -12.41
CA LYS A 90 9.70 8.80 -12.87
C LYS A 90 11.04 8.43 -12.26
N ARG A 91 11.06 7.35 -11.50
CA ARG A 91 12.25 6.80 -10.84
C ARG A 91 12.25 5.27 -10.93
N LEU A 92 12.20 4.79 -12.17
CA LEU A 92 12.02 3.37 -12.48
C LEU A 92 13.18 2.53 -11.94
N VAL A 93 12.86 1.43 -11.30
CA VAL A 93 13.83 0.46 -10.77
C VAL A 93 13.93 -0.76 -11.70
N ASP A 94 15.04 -1.50 -11.62
CA ASP A 94 15.32 -2.73 -12.40
C ASP A 94 15.17 -4.02 -11.56
N TRP A 95 14.65 -3.90 -10.34
CA TRP A 95 14.43 -4.99 -9.38
C TRP A 95 13.00 -4.97 -8.83
N GLY A 96 12.60 -6.04 -8.14
CA GLY A 96 11.34 -6.11 -7.40
C GLY A 96 10.07 -6.09 -8.26
N HIS A 97 10.17 -6.43 -9.54
CA HIS A 97 9.05 -6.47 -10.47
C HIS A 97 9.31 -7.45 -11.62
N HIS A 98 8.25 -7.77 -12.37
CA HIS A 98 8.29 -8.49 -13.64
C HIS A 98 7.84 -7.55 -14.77
N THR A 99 8.69 -7.39 -15.79
CA THR A 99 8.33 -6.63 -17.00
C THR A 99 7.47 -7.45 -17.95
N LEU A 100 6.37 -6.88 -18.41
CA LEU A 100 5.47 -7.52 -19.37
C LEU A 100 5.62 -6.92 -20.77
N ALA A 101 5.49 -7.77 -21.79
CA ALA A 101 5.46 -7.35 -23.20
C ALA A 101 4.11 -6.75 -23.61
N ASN A 102 3.03 -7.21 -22.97
CA ASN A 102 1.66 -6.81 -23.26
C ASN A 102 1.02 -6.14 -22.04
N PRO A 103 0.05 -5.23 -22.24
CA PRO A 103 -0.74 -4.66 -21.15
C PRO A 103 -1.49 -5.73 -20.37
N ARG A 104 -1.70 -5.47 -19.07
CA ARG A 104 -2.53 -6.29 -18.17
C ARG A 104 -3.79 -5.53 -17.74
N PHE A 105 -4.81 -6.27 -17.32
CA PHE A 105 -5.98 -5.68 -16.70
C PHE A 105 -5.69 -5.41 -15.21
N ILE A 106 -6.09 -4.22 -14.75
CA ILE A 106 -5.87 -3.75 -13.39
C ILE A 106 -7.19 -3.20 -12.90
N ASP A 107 -7.69 -3.73 -11.79
CA ASP A 107 -8.94 -3.31 -11.17
C ASP A 107 -8.83 -3.05 -9.65
N THR A 108 -7.62 -3.22 -9.11
CA THR A 108 -7.37 -3.18 -7.67
C THR A 108 -6.25 -2.20 -7.35
N ILE A 109 -6.39 -1.46 -6.26
CA ILE A 109 -5.32 -0.67 -5.65
C ILE A 109 -5.06 -1.25 -4.26
N VAL A 110 -3.80 -1.48 -3.92
CA VAL A 110 -3.37 -1.87 -2.57
C VAL A 110 -2.53 -0.75 -2.00
N ILE A 111 -2.97 -0.23 -0.85
CA ILE A 111 -2.29 0.85 -0.12
C ILE A 111 -1.53 0.19 1.01
N HIS A 112 -0.26 0.55 1.13
CA HIS A 112 0.63 0.12 2.19
C HIS A 112 1.13 1.33 2.96
N SER A 113 1.89 1.05 4.01
CA SER A 113 2.70 2.06 4.69
C SER A 113 4.09 1.48 4.88
N SER A 114 5.11 2.27 4.55
CA SER A 114 6.51 1.91 4.75
C SER A 114 7.27 3.00 5.50
N TYR A 115 8.43 2.62 6.04
CA TYR A 115 9.39 3.52 6.65
C TYR A 115 10.79 2.92 6.51
N ASP A 116 11.83 3.76 6.62
CA ASP A 116 13.23 3.32 6.66
C ASP A 116 13.51 2.72 8.05
N ALA A 117 13.50 1.40 8.14
CA ALA A 117 13.73 0.62 9.35
C ALA A 117 15.21 0.38 9.64
N LEU A 118 16.09 0.47 8.63
CA LEU A 118 17.52 0.22 8.75
C LEU A 118 18.34 1.50 8.93
N GLY A 119 17.79 2.66 8.57
CA GLY A 119 18.42 3.97 8.69
C GLY A 119 18.08 4.73 9.98
N ASN A 120 18.47 6.00 10.00
CA ASN A 120 18.23 6.91 11.14
C ASN A 120 17.06 7.89 10.91
N ASP A 121 16.60 8.02 9.66
CA ASP A 121 15.46 8.87 9.30
C ASP A 121 14.34 7.97 8.77
N PRO A 122 13.28 7.70 9.55
CA PRO A 122 12.21 6.79 9.15
C PRO A 122 11.46 7.23 7.90
N PHE A 123 11.57 8.51 7.50
CA PHE A 123 10.90 9.05 6.32
C PHE A 123 11.83 9.21 5.11
N SER A 124 13.03 8.63 5.17
CA SER A 124 14.02 8.66 4.10
C SER A 124 13.55 7.85 2.89
N VAL A 125 13.26 8.53 1.78
CA VAL A 125 12.95 7.89 0.48
C VAL A 125 14.09 6.97 0.04
N GLU A 126 15.34 7.39 0.22
CA GLU A 126 16.50 6.56 -0.16
C GLU A 126 16.64 5.31 0.71
N GLY A 127 16.33 5.42 2.00
CA GLY A 127 16.37 4.30 2.94
C GLY A 127 15.31 3.25 2.61
N VAL A 128 14.07 3.69 2.39
CA VAL A 128 12.97 2.83 1.92
C VAL A 128 13.33 2.13 0.60
N LEU A 129 13.87 2.87 -0.39
CA LEU A 129 14.28 2.28 -1.67
C LEU A 129 15.43 1.28 -1.52
N TYR A 130 16.35 1.52 -0.58
CA TYR A 130 17.43 0.59 -0.27
C TYR A 130 16.89 -0.73 0.29
N GLU A 131 15.95 -0.67 1.22
CA GLU A 131 15.30 -1.85 1.79
C GLU A 131 14.51 -2.64 0.75
N TYR A 132 13.69 -1.97 -0.06
CA TYR A 132 12.97 -2.63 -1.14
C TYR A 132 13.91 -3.38 -2.09
N LYS A 133 15.06 -2.76 -2.43
CA LYS A 133 16.09 -3.39 -3.25
C LYS A 133 16.73 -4.61 -2.57
N LEU A 134 16.95 -4.53 -1.26
CA LEU A 134 17.51 -5.61 -0.45
C LEU A 134 16.58 -6.82 -0.45
N TYR A 135 15.29 -6.59 -0.22
CA TYR A 135 14.26 -7.63 -0.15
C TYR A 135 13.68 -8.05 -1.50
N LYS A 136 14.07 -7.38 -2.61
CA LYS A 136 13.57 -7.65 -3.97
C LYS A 136 12.05 -7.49 -4.09
N VAL A 137 11.51 -6.49 -3.40
CA VAL A 137 10.11 -6.06 -3.47
C VAL A 137 10.03 -4.69 -4.12
N SER A 138 8.88 -4.27 -4.63
CA SER A 138 8.64 -2.87 -5.01
C SER A 138 7.15 -2.58 -5.14
N PRO A 139 6.68 -1.35 -4.82
CA PRO A 139 5.38 -0.85 -5.25
C PRO A 139 5.46 -0.25 -6.66
N HIS A 140 4.31 0.16 -7.20
CA HIS A 140 4.30 0.99 -8.41
C HIS A 140 4.59 2.45 -8.08
N TYR A 141 4.06 2.93 -6.96
CA TYR A 141 4.21 4.30 -6.50
C TYR A 141 4.69 4.35 -5.05
N LEU A 142 5.56 5.32 -4.76
CA LEU A 142 5.94 5.72 -3.41
C LEU A 142 5.60 7.19 -3.22
N ILE A 143 4.96 7.55 -2.11
CA ILE A 143 4.57 8.92 -1.78
C ILE A 143 5.33 9.36 -0.53
N ASP A 144 6.16 10.41 -0.65
CA ASP A 144 6.87 10.93 0.52
C ASP A 144 6.00 11.85 1.38
N ARG A 145 6.51 12.24 2.55
CA ARG A 145 5.83 13.13 3.51
C ARG A 145 5.60 14.56 2.98
N LYS A 146 6.22 14.93 1.86
CA LYS A 146 6.03 16.23 1.19
C LYS A 146 4.99 16.13 0.07
N GLY A 147 4.44 14.95 -0.19
CA GLY A 147 3.50 14.69 -1.26
C GLY A 147 4.18 14.47 -2.63
N ASN A 148 5.49 14.27 -2.69
CA ASN A 148 6.15 13.89 -3.93
C ASN A 148 5.77 12.44 -4.27
N VAL A 149 5.34 12.21 -5.51
CA VAL A 149 4.97 10.87 -5.99
C VAL A 149 6.04 10.33 -6.92
N TYR A 150 6.64 9.21 -6.55
CA TYR A 150 7.67 8.52 -7.32
C TYR A 150 7.08 7.28 -8.00
N GLN A 151 7.15 7.21 -9.33
CA GLN A 151 6.82 5.99 -10.07
C GLN A 151 8.05 5.09 -10.14
N LEU A 152 8.01 3.95 -9.47
CA LEU A 152 9.10 2.97 -9.39
C LEU A 152 8.94 1.84 -10.41
N VAL A 153 7.69 1.47 -10.72
CA VAL A 153 7.37 0.43 -11.71
C VAL A 153 6.28 0.96 -12.65
N GLU A 154 6.44 0.74 -13.95
CA GLU A 154 5.41 1.10 -14.93
C GLU A 154 4.12 0.30 -14.67
N ASN A 155 2.94 0.93 -14.80
CA ASN A 155 1.64 0.27 -14.54
C ASN A 155 1.44 -1.04 -15.31
N LYS A 156 1.98 -1.11 -16.54
CA LYS A 156 1.87 -2.32 -17.39
C LYS A 156 2.62 -3.53 -16.81
N ASN A 157 3.61 -3.29 -15.96
CA ASN A 157 4.43 -4.32 -15.33
C ASN A 157 3.79 -4.79 -14.01
N ILE A 158 4.34 -5.85 -13.42
CA ILE A 158 3.88 -6.41 -12.16
C ILE A 158 4.91 -6.05 -11.09
N ALA A 159 4.58 -5.14 -10.17
CA ALA A 159 5.41 -4.85 -9.01
C ALA A 159 5.17 -5.90 -7.89
N TYR A 160 6.22 -6.29 -7.16
CA TYR A 160 6.13 -7.28 -6.08
C TYR A 160 5.85 -6.60 -4.74
N HIS A 161 4.58 -6.35 -4.43
CA HIS A 161 4.17 -5.60 -3.22
C HIS A 161 3.20 -6.37 -2.30
N ALA A 162 2.46 -7.35 -2.82
CA ALA A 162 1.41 -8.04 -2.06
C ALA A 162 1.82 -9.42 -1.55
N GLY A 163 2.98 -9.96 -1.96
CA GLY A 163 3.41 -11.32 -1.60
C GLY A 163 2.36 -12.39 -1.95
N GLU A 164 2.33 -13.46 -1.15
CA GLU A 164 1.25 -14.44 -1.18
C GLU A 164 -0.03 -13.78 -0.63
N SER A 165 -1.03 -13.65 -1.49
CA SER A 165 -2.20 -12.81 -1.22
C SER A 165 -3.45 -13.35 -1.91
N THR A 166 -4.61 -13.13 -1.29
CA THR A 166 -5.94 -13.52 -1.78
C THR A 166 -6.96 -12.45 -1.44
N MET A 167 -7.80 -12.07 -2.42
CA MET A 167 -8.93 -11.15 -2.21
C MET A 167 -10.20 -11.91 -1.76
N GLU A 168 -11.20 -11.18 -1.26
CA GLU A 168 -12.49 -11.78 -0.84
C GLU A 168 -13.21 -12.54 -1.97
N ASP A 169 -13.03 -12.09 -3.22
CA ASP A 169 -13.53 -12.77 -4.43
C ASP A 169 -12.73 -14.03 -4.82
N LYS A 170 -11.76 -14.43 -3.98
CA LYS A 170 -10.89 -15.60 -4.08
C LYS A 170 -9.82 -15.52 -5.16
N ARG A 171 -9.64 -14.38 -5.86
CA ARG A 171 -8.48 -14.19 -6.74
C ARG A 171 -7.21 -14.17 -5.90
N THR A 172 -6.21 -14.94 -6.33
CA THR A 172 -4.89 -15.02 -5.68
C THR A 172 -3.84 -14.26 -6.49
N ASN A 173 -2.64 -14.06 -5.92
CA ASN A 173 -1.53 -13.32 -6.54
C ASN A 173 -1.92 -11.89 -6.89
N VAL A 174 -2.26 -11.09 -5.87
CA VAL A 174 -2.84 -9.76 -6.04
C VAL A 174 -1.98 -8.85 -6.92
N ASN A 175 -0.65 -9.00 -6.89
CA ASN A 175 0.29 -8.30 -7.78
C ASN A 175 -0.15 -8.33 -9.27
N ASP A 176 -0.74 -9.43 -9.73
CA ASP A 176 -1.10 -9.66 -11.15
C ASP A 176 -2.19 -8.70 -11.63
N PHE A 177 -3.04 -8.19 -10.74
CA PHE A 177 -4.20 -7.35 -11.08
C PHE A 177 -4.29 -6.05 -10.25
N SER A 178 -3.27 -5.74 -9.43
CA SER A 178 -3.27 -4.53 -8.61
C SER A 178 -2.15 -3.52 -8.89
N ILE A 179 -2.37 -2.27 -8.49
CA ILE A 179 -1.33 -1.24 -8.29
C ILE A 179 -1.05 -1.11 -6.79
N GLY A 180 0.18 -1.40 -6.38
CA GLY A 180 0.70 -1.07 -5.04
C GLY A 180 1.14 0.40 -4.92
N ILE A 181 0.67 1.06 -3.87
CA ILE A 181 1.06 2.43 -3.46
C ILE A 181 1.58 2.36 -2.03
N GLU A 182 2.75 2.93 -1.81
CA GLU A 182 3.43 3.02 -0.51
C GLU A 182 3.54 4.48 -0.06
#